data_AF-G9QH21-F1
#
_entry.id   AF-G9QH21-F1
#
_cell.length_a   1.000
_cell.length_b   1.000
_cell.length_c   1.000
_cell.angle_alpha   90.00
_cell.angle_beta   90.00
_cell.angle_gamma   90.00
#
_symmetry.space_group_name_H-M   'P 1'
#
loop_
_entity.id
_entity.type
_entity.pdbx_description
1 polymer ?
#
loop_
_entity_poly.entity_id
_entity_poly.type
_entity_poly.pdbx_seq_one_letter_code
_entity_poly.pdbx_strand_id
1 'polypeptide(L)'
;MSRRVGKVDKEDQAYSDFSVVETMKNFLIPEEVPEGPYGSPRGQDTPVENKSTPWEEGQRHHSAFNYEFKSLHEGLPRQYPDAHLPHDDPDRTEEPPYTTNRNADPLDPEG
;
A
#
# COMPACT_ATOMS: atom_id res chain seq x y z
N MET A 1 28.48 6.46 14.20
CA MET A 1 28.91 5.38 13.29
C MET A 1 27.86 5.22 12.21
N SER A 2 28.13 5.72 11.00
CA SER A 2 27.18 5.65 9.89
C SER A 2 27.32 4.28 9.21
N ARG A 3 26.26 3.46 9.27
CA ARG A 3 26.24 2.13 8.64
C ARG A 3 25.95 2.34 7.15
N ARG A 4 26.93 2.05 6.28
CA ARG A 4 26.70 2.00 4.83
C ARG A 4 25.67 0.92 4.57
N VAL A 5 24.48 1.31 4.11
CA VAL A 5 23.48 0.38 3.59
C VAL A 5 24.01 -0.15 2.27
N GLY A 6 24.25 -1.46 2.20
CA GLY A 6 24.78 -2.13 1.00
C GLY A 6 23.79 -2.08 -0.14
N LYS A 7 24.33 -2.11 -1.37
CA LYS A 7 23.57 -2.31 -2.61
C LYS A 7 22.85 -3.65 -2.54
N VAL A 8 21.53 -3.67 -2.68
CA VAL A 8 20.75 -4.92 -2.83
C VAL A 8 20.79 -5.29 -4.30
N ASP A 9 21.36 -6.45 -4.63
CA ASP A 9 21.39 -6.93 -6.02
C ASP A 9 19.96 -7.25 -6.48
N LYS A 10 19.67 -6.99 -7.75
CA LYS A 10 18.32 -7.15 -8.31
C LYS A 10 17.82 -8.59 -8.20
N GLU A 11 18.74 -9.55 -8.22
CA GLU A 11 18.47 -10.98 -8.05
C GLU A 11 18.09 -11.36 -6.61
N ASP A 12 18.42 -10.52 -5.62
CA ASP A 12 18.06 -10.72 -4.22
C ASP A 12 16.70 -10.06 -3.85
N GLN A 13 16.09 -9.33 -4.79
CA GLN A 13 14.81 -8.68 -4.56
C GLN A 13 13.66 -9.69 -4.71
N ALA A 14 12.70 -9.64 -3.79
CA ALA A 14 11.49 -10.43 -3.90
C ALA A 14 10.73 -10.04 -5.19
N TYR A 15 10.25 -11.05 -5.92
CA TYR A 15 9.45 -10.82 -7.11
C TYR A 15 8.16 -10.06 -6.78
N SER A 16 7.88 -9.00 -7.52
CA SER A 16 6.61 -8.27 -7.51
C SER A 16 6.11 -8.11 -8.94
N ASP A 17 4.81 -8.27 -9.16
CA ASP A 17 4.21 -7.98 -10.47
C ASP A 17 4.16 -6.46 -10.70
N PHE A 18 3.54 -6.03 -11.80
CA PHE A 18 3.27 -4.62 -12.08
C PHE A 18 2.49 -3.98 -10.94
N SER A 19 2.73 -2.68 -10.71
CA SER A 19 2.12 -1.92 -9.62
C SER A 19 0.59 -2.00 -9.61
N VAL A 20 -0.05 -2.02 -10.78
CA VAL A 20 -1.51 -2.12 -10.91
C VAL A 20 -2.00 -3.47 -10.41
N VAL A 21 -1.30 -4.56 -10.74
CA VAL A 21 -1.67 -5.92 -10.31
C VAL A 21 -1.54 -6.06 -8.80
N GLU A 22 -0.42 -5.61 -8.24
CA GLU A 22 -0.20 -5.61 -6.78
C GLU A 22 -1.21 -4.70 -6.08
N THR A 23 -1.56 -3.55 -6.66
CA THR A 23 -2.58 -2.65 -6.09
C THR A 23 -3.94 -3.33 -6.06
N MET A 24 -4.37 -3.95 -7.15
CA MET A 24 -5.66 -4.66 -7.21
C MET A 24 -5.72 -5.86 -6.25
N LYS A 25 -4.58 -6.52 -6.01
CA LYS A 25 -4.48 -7.64 -5.07
C LYS A 25 -4.51 -7.19 -3.61
N ASN A 26 -3.84 -6.08 -3.30
CA ASN A 26 -3.62 -5.63 -1.92
C ASN A 26 -4.68 -4.64 -1.44
N PHE A 27 -5.26 -3.83 -2.31
CA PHE A 27 -6.29 -2.87 -1.93
C PHE A 27 -7.69 -3.46 -2.08
N LEU A 28 -8.34 -3.64 -0.93
CA LEU A 28 -9.68 -4.20 -0.84
C LEU A 28 -10.71 -3.06 -0.90
N ILE A 29 -11.63 -3.19 -1.84
CA ILE A 29 -12.79 -2.31 -1.95
C ILE A 29 -13.87 -2.85 -1.02
N PRO A 30 -14.41 -2.04 -0.09
CA PRO A 30 -15.52 -2.47 0.75
C PRO A 30 -16.77 -2.73 -0.10
N GLU A 31 -17.48 -3.81 0.17
CA GLU A 31 -18.78 -4.08 -0.43
C GLU A 31 -19.85 -3.18 0.21
N GLU A 32 -20.79 -2.68 -0.60
CA GLU A 32 -21.89 -1.83 -0.12
C GLU A 32 -22.94 -2.64 0.66
N VAL A 33 -23.13 -3.91 0.30
CA VAL A 33 -24.11 -4.83 0.89
C VAL A 33 -23.49 -6.20 1.14
N PRO A 34 -22.66 -6.36 2.20
CA PRO A 34 -21.95 -7.61 2.45
C PRO A 34 -22.90 -8.79 2.80
N GLU A 35 -24.09 -8.50 3.34
CA GLU A 35 -25.20 -9.45 3.52
C GLU A 35 -26.03 -9.72 2.23
N GLY A 36 -25.79 -8.94 1.18
CA GLY A 36 -26.49 -9.02 -0.11
C GLY A 36 -27.69 -8.06 -0.22
N PRO A 37 -28.47 -8.15 -1.32
CA PRO A 37 -29.59 -7.24 -1.57
C PRO A 37 -30.68 -7.38 -0.50
N TYR A 38 -31.51 -6.34 -0.35
CA TYR A 38 -32.63 -6.35 0.58
C TYR A 38 -33.52 -7.60 0.39
N GLY A 39 -33.73 -8.36 1.47
CA GLY A 39 -34.47 -9.64 1.44
C GLY A 39 -33.62 -10.88 1.11
N SER A 40 -32.30 -10.72 0.96
CA SER A 40 -31.36 -11.84 0.84
C SER A 40 -31.39 -12.75 2.08
N PRO A 41 -31.47 -14.08 1.92
CA PRO A 41 -31.33 -15.02 3.05
C PRO A 41 -29.87 -15.18 3.52
N ARG A 42 -28.91 -14.60 2.79
CA ARG A 42 -27.48 -14.68 3.12
C ARG A 42 -27.19 -13.81 4.34
N GLY A 43 -26.42 -14.34 5.28
CA GLY A 43 -25.95 -13.57 6.43
C GLY A 43 -26.99 -13.34 7.54
N GLN A 44 -28.16 -14.00 7.48
CA GLN A 44 -29.28 -13.69 8.39
C GLN A 44 -28.94 -13.87 9.88
N ASP A 45 -28.17 -14.91 10.22
CA ASP A 45 -27.79 -15.24 11.60
C ASP A 45 -26.27 -15.15 11.85
N THR A 46 -25.50 -14.68 10.86
CA THR A 46 -24.03 -14.60 10.94
C THR A 46 -23.57 -13.14 10.90
N PRO A 47 -22.65 -12.73 11.79
CA PRO A 47 -22.07 -11.39 11.72
C PRO A 47 -21.45 -11.10 10.36
N VAL A 48 -21.53 -9.83 9.94
CA VAL A 48 -20.83 -9.35 8.76
C VAL A 48 -19.33 -9.37 9.04
N GLU A 49 -18.59 -10.08 8.18
CA GLU A 49 -17.14 -10.08 8.18
C GLU A 49 -16.63 -9.19 7.04
N ASN A 50 -15.59 -8.40 7.30
CA ASN A 50 -15.02 -7.52 6.27
C ASN A 50 -14.40 -8.30 5.10
N LYS A 51 -14.01 -9.56 5.32
CA LYS A 51 -13.31 -10.38 4.32
C LYS A 51 -13.66 -11.85 4.50
N SER A 52 -13.96 -12.52 3.38
CA SER A 52 -14.25 -13.97 3.35
C SER A 52 -13.00 -14.84 3.29
N THR A 53 -11.85 -14.27 2.94
CA THR A 53 -10.55 -14.95 2.92
C THR A 53 -9.63 -14.40 4.00
N PRO A 54 -8.65 -15.18 4.49
CA PRO A 54 -7.65 -14.69 5.45
C PRO A 54 -6.91 -13.46 4.92
N TRP A 55 -6.49 -12.58 5.81
CA TRP A 55 -5.65 -11.43 5.46
C TRP A 55 -4.28 -11.90 4.95
N GLU A 56 -3.85 -11.36 3.81
CA GLU A 56 -2.50 -11.53 3.27
C GLU A 56 -1.64 -10.32 3.64
N GLU A 57 -0.33 -10.50 3.63
CA GLU A 57 0.62 -9.42 3.90
C GLU A 57 0.47 -8.28 2.89
N GLY A 58 0.43 -7.04 3.37
CA GLY A 58 0.27 -5.85 2.54
C GLY A 58 -1.18 -5.50 2.17
N GLN A 59 -2.16 -6.37 2.47
CA GLN A 59 -3.57 -6.07 2.21
C GLN A 59 -4.12 -4.97 3.13
N ARG A 60 -4.91 -4.07 2.57
CA ARG A 60 -5.48 -2.90 3.25
C ARG A 60 -6.73 -2.39 2.56
N HIS A 61 -7.58 -1.67 3.28
CA HIS A 61 -8.72 -0.96 2.69
C HIS A 61 -8.29 0.38 2.09
N HIS A 62 -9.02 0.85 1.08
CA HIS A 62 -8.93 2.23 0.64
C HIS A 62 -9.40 3.18 1.75
N SER A 63 -8.53 4.11 2.16
CA SER A 63 -8.88 5.20 3.07
C SER A 63 -8.87 6.50 2.28
N ALA A 64 -9.95 7.27 2.38
CA ALA A 64 -10.06 8.59 1.79
C ALA A 64 -9.08 9.61 2.38
N PHE A 65 -8.43 9.27 3.50
CA PHE A 65 -7.51 10.15 4.20
C PHE A 65 -6.04 9.85 3.92
N ASN A 66 -5.72 8.80 3.17
CA ASN A 66 -4.34 8.45 2.83
C ASN A 66 -3.93 9.01 1.46
N TYR A 67 -2.63 9.11 1.22
CA TYR A 67 -2.11 9.46 -0.10
C TYR A 67 -2.24 8.27 -1.06
N GLU A 68 -2.55 8.56 -2.33
CA GLU A 68 -2.60 7.55 -3.39
C GLU A 68 -1.21 6.98 -3.69
N PHE A 69 -0.20 7.86 -3.79
CA PHE A 69 1.17 7.46 -4.05
C PHE A 69 2.05 7.66 -2.81
N LYS A 70 2.00 6.67 -1.91
CA LYS A 70 2.61 6.74 -0.58
C LYS A 70 4.13 6.91 -0.61
N SER A 71 4.81 6.19 -1.50
CA SER A 71 6.27 6.27 -1.65
C SER A 71 6.78 7.68 -1.96
N LEU A 72 6.00 8.51 -2.66
CA LEU A 72 6.35 9.91 -2.91
C LEU A 72 6.10 10.82 -1.70
N HIS A 73 5.13 10.47 -0.85
CA HIS A 73 4.67 11.30 0.26
C HIS A 73 5.24 10.90 1.61
N GLU A 74 6.08 9.86 1.64
CA GLU A 74 6.65 9.38 2.88
C GLU A 74 7.62 10.38 3.50
N GLY A 75 7.53 10.52 4.82
CA GLY A 75 8.34 11.47 5.57
C GLY A 75 8.00 12.92 5.27
N LEU A 76 6.96 13.18 4.46
CA LEU A 76 6.43 14.50 4.18
C LEU A 76 5.15 14.70 4.99
N PRO A 77 5.22 15.34 6.17
CA PRO A 77 4.02 15.62 6.94
C PRO A 77 3.13 16.63 6.21
N ARG A 78 1.83 16.50 6.41
CA ARG A 78 0.85 17.49 5.94
C ARG A 78 1.12 18.83 6.62
N GLN A 79 1.19 19.91 5.84
CA GLN A 79 1.51 21.24 6.37
C GLN A 79 0.30 22.03 6.90
N TYR A 80 -0.89 21.43 6.89
CA TYR A 80 -2.10 22.06 7.40
C TYR A 80 -2.20 21.88 8.92
N PRO A 81 -2.60 22.90 9.70
CA PRO A 81 -2.78 22.77 11.15
C PRO A 81 -3.79 21.68 11.48
N ASP A 82 -3.52 20.89 12.53
CA ASP A 82 -4.32 19.74 12.97
C ASP A 82 -4.58 18.67 11.88
N ALA A 83 -3.70 18.59 10.89
CA ALA A 83 -3.80 17.55 9.87
C ALA A 83 -3.59 16.15 10.46
N HIS A 84 -4.36 15.19 9.94
CA HIS A 84 -4.20 13.79 10.29
C HIS A 84 -2.78 13.29 9.93
N LEU A 85 -2.18 12.49 10.81
CA LEU A 85 -0.93 11.79 10.49
C LEU A 85 -1.11 10.92 9.24
N PRO A 86 -0.15 10.88 8.30
CA PRO A 86 -0.24 10.07 7.08
C PRO A 86 -0.30 8.55 7.31
N HIS A 87 0.00 8.08 8.54
CA HIS A 87 0.11 6.66 8.89
C HIS A 87 1.14 5.90 8.03
N ASP A 88 2.30 6.51 7.83
CA ASP A 88 3.41 5.88 7.12
C ASP A 88 4.08 4.79 7.97
N ASP A 89 4.59 3.76 7.32
CA ASP A 89 5.34 2.68 7.96
C ASP A 89 6.77 3.17 8.26
N PRO A 90 7.20 3.24 9.53
CA PRO A 90 8.53 3.75 9.88
C PRO A 90 9.68 2.87 9.36
N ASP A 91 9.42 1.59 9.06
CA ASP A 91 10.44 0.62 8.68
C ASP A 91 10.49 0.38 7.16
N ARG A 92 9.51 0.91 6.40
CA ARG A 92 9.35 0.62 4.98
C ARG A 92 9.09 1.87 4.15
N THR A 93 10.10 2.22 3.35
CA THR A 93 10.04 3.41 2.49
C THR A 93 9.52 3.19 1.07
N GLU A 94 9.40 1.93 0.67
CA GLU A 94 9.19 1.57 -0.72
C GLU A 94 7.99 0.65 -0.88
N GLU A 95 7.19 0.95 -1.90
CA GLU A 95 6.09 0.10 -2.35
C GLU A 95 6.48 -0.49 -3.71
N PRO A 96 6.84 -1.78 -3.78
CA PRO A 96 7.22 -2.41 -5.03
C PRO A 96 6.06 -2.33 -6.03
N PRO A 97 6.35 -2.19 -7.33
CA PRO A 97 7.67 -2.23 -7.96
C PRO A 97 8.46 -0.91 -7.90
N TYR A 98 7.95 0.13 -7.23
CA TYR A 98 8.62 1.42 -7.13
C TYR A 98 9.69 1.37 -6.03
N THR A 99 10.93 1.12 -6.43
CA THR A 99 12.10 1.19 -5.57
C THR A 99 12.91 2.44 -5.92
N THR A 100 13.41 3.16 -4.92
CA THR A 100 14.31 4.27 -5.21
C THR A 100 15.65 3.68 -5.63
N ASN A 101 16.02 3.85 -6.89
CA ASN A 101 17.37 3.55 -7.31
C ASN A 101 18.27 4.62 -6.66
N ARG A 102 18.83 4.33 -5.48
CA ARG A 102 19.65 5.29 -4.70
C ARG A 102 20.96 5.72 -5.40
N ASN A 103 21.14 5.34 -6.66
CA ASN A 103 22.23 5.76 -7.56
C ASN A 103 21.72 6.53 -8.81
N ALA A 104 20.45 6.90 -8.90
CA ALA A 104 20.01 7.83 -9.93
C ALA A 104 20.44 9.24 -9.53
N ASP A 105 21.61 9.65 -10.02
CA ASP A 105 22.05 11.05 -10.04
C ASP A 105 20.92 11.95 -10.60
N PRO A 106 20.85 13.25 -10.23
CA PRO A 106 19.72 14.11 -10.60
C PRO A 106 19.62 14.46 -12.10
N LEU A 107 20.39 13.80 -12.97
CA LEU A 107 20.49 14.09 -14.40
C LEU A 107 20.91 12.79 -15.13
N ASP A 108 19.95 11.96 -15.56
CA ASP A 108 20.20 11.04 -16.67
C ASP A 108 19.04 11.16 -17.68
N PRO A 109 19.27 11.78 -18.86
CA PRO A 109 18.21 12.13 -19.82
C PRO A 109 17.83 11.03 -20.81
N GLU A 110 18.23 9.76 -20.63
CA GLU A 110 18.00 8.73 -21.65
C GLU A 110 17.60 7.38 -21.02
N GLY A 111 16.34 7.00 -21.25
CA GLY A 111 15.90 5.62 -21.57
C GLY A 111 16.09 4.50 -20.55
#